data_AF-A0A520UTW1-F1
#
_entry.id   AF-A0A520UTW1-F1
#
_cell.length_a   1.000
_cell.length_b   1.000
_cell.length_c   1.000
_cell.angle_alpha   90.00
_cell.angle_beta   90.00
_cell.angle_gamma   90.00
#
_symmetry.space_group_name_H-M   'P 1'
#
loop_
_entity.id
_entity.type
_entity.pdbx_description
1 polymer ?
#
loop_
_entity_poly.entity_id
_entity_poly.type
_entity_poly.pdbx_seq_one_letter_code
_entity_poly.pdbx_strand_id
1 'polypeptide(L)'
;MLNYFDIIIFSVLAIAFVRGFFKGFFNELASFLGFFIGLMGASYFSERCSKVILSFIEIDIRIVNILSFFILFISIAIIFSLIGKSLTKLVKLASLGLFNRVFGGIFRSLKFIIILSILVLLINYLDTLFSVKVFDFLNLETSVSFNLLEMLSENLLFLFENEMMFI
;
A
#
# COMPACT_ATOMS: atom_id res chain seq x y z
N MET A 1 -19.65 13.84 -17.80
CA MET A 1 -18.42 14.43 -18.37
C MET A 1 -17.25 13.98 -17.49
N LEU A 2 -16.05 13.83 -18.06
CA LEU A 2 -14.85 13.53 -17.26
C LEU A 2 -14.51 14.74 -16.40
N ASN A 3 -14.47 14.54 -15.08
CA ASN A 3 -14.15 15.59 -14.12
C ASN A 3 -12.62 15.71 -13.94
N TYR A 4 -12.13 16.86 -13.46
CA TYR A 4 -10.72 17.06 -13.12
C TYR A 4 -10.22 16.00 -12.13
N PHE A 5 -11.05 15.60 -11.16
CA PHE A 5 -10.73 14.48 -10.26
C PHE A 5 -10.51 13.17 -11.01
N ASP A 6 -11.39 12.82 -11.96
CA ASP A 6 -11.24 11.61 -12.77
C ASP A 6 -9.91 11.62 -13.53
N ILE A 7 -9.54 12.75 -14.13
CA ILE A 7 -8.27 12.90 -14.86
C ILE A 7 -7.06 12.65 -13.95
N ILE A 8 -7.10 13.16 -12.72
CA ILE A 8 -6.04 12.94 -11.73
C ILE A 8 -5.95 11.45 -11.37
N ILE A 9 -7.08 10.81 -11.07
CA ILE A 9 -7.11 9.38 -10.70
C ILE A 9 -6.63 8.50 -11.86
N PHE A 10 -7.13 8.73 -13.08
CA PHE A 10 -6.69 7.99 -14.26
C PHE A 10 -5.19 8.18 -14.50
N SER A 11 -4.65 9.39 -14.31
CA SER A 11 -3.22 9.65 -14.46
C SER A 11 -2.40 8.88 -13.41
N VAL A 12 -2.83 8.88 -12.15
CA VAL A 12 -2.18 8.11 -11.08
C VAL A 12 -2.20 6.61 -11.38
N LEU A 13 -3.36 6.08 -11.79
CA LEU A 13 -3.51 4.66 -12.13
C LEU A 13 -2.72 4.25 -13.37
N ALA A 14 -2.63 5.12 -14.38
CA ALA A 14 -1.80 4.89 -15.56
C ALA A 14 -0.30 4.86 -15.19
N ILE A 15 0.17 5.80 -14.37
CA ILE A 15 1.55 5.80 -13.88
C ILE A 15 1.82 4.54 -13.03
N ALA A 16 0.87 4.14 -12.17
CA ALA A 16 0.97 2.93 -11.38
C ALA A 16 1.07 1.69 -12.28
N PHE A 17 0.23 1.60 -13.30
CA PHE A 17 0.24 0.51 -14.27
C PHE A 17 1.58 0.42 -15.00
N VAL A 18 2.05 1.53 -15.59
CA VAL A 18 3.31 1.56 -16.35
C VAL A 18 4.49 1.18 -15.46
N ARG A 19 4.55 1.71 -14.23
CA ARG A 19 5.61 1.35 -13.28
C ARG A 19 5.54 -0.12 -12.85
N GLY A 20 4.33 -0.68 -12.71
CA GLY A 20 4.11 -2.09 -12.41
C GLY A 20 4.50 -2.99 -13.58
N PHE A 21 4.22 -2.54 -14.81
CA PHE A 21 4.59 -3.22 -16.04
C PHE A 21 6.10 -3.41 -16.15
N PHE A 22 6.89 -2.38 -15.83
CA PHE A 22 8.36 -2.49 -15.85
C PHE A 22 8.94 -3.34 -14.71
N LYS A 23 8.30 -3.32 -13.53
CA LYS A 23 8.76 -4.12 -12.37
C LYS A 23 8.39 -5.60 -12.47
N GLY A 24 7.25 -5.93 -13.08
CA GLY A 24 6.74 -7.30 -13.22
C GLY A 24 5.90 -7.78 -12.02
N PHE A 25 5.00 -8.72 -12.30
CA PHE A 25 4.03 -9.30 -11.37
C PHE A 25 4.69 -9.89 -10.13
N PHE A 26 5.66 -10.79 -10.30
CA PHE A 26 6.30 -11.44 -9.16
C PHE A 26 7.00 -10.45 -8.23
N ASN A 27 7.56 -9.37 -8.77
CA ASN A 27 8.14 -8.31 -7.96
C ASN A 27 7.08 -7.52 -7.18
N GLU A 28 5.98 -7.11 -7.84
CA GLU A 28 4.91 -6.36 -7.17
C GLU A 28 4.17 -7.22 -6.13
N LEU A 29 3.91 -8.49 -6.43
CA LEU A 29 3.31 -9.45 -5.50
C LEU A 29 4.21 -9.68 -4.28
N ALA A 30 5.49 -9.98 -4.49
CA ALA A 30 6.42 -10.20 -3.38
C ALA A 30 6.61 -8.93 -2.53
N SER A 31 6.67 -7.74 -3.16
CA SER A 31 6.74 -6.47 -2.42
C SER A 31 5.47 -6.19 -1.62
N PHE A 32 4.31 -6.63 -2.08
CA PHE A 32 3.04 -6.48 -1.36
C PHE A 32 2.97 -7.46 -0.18
N LEU A 33 3.32 -8.72 -0.37
CA LEU A 33 3.43 -9.69 0.72
C LEU A 33 4.48 -9.26 1.75
N GLY A 34 5.64 -8.79 1.29
CA GLY A 34 6.70 -8.28 2.15
C GLY A 34 6.29 -7.07 2.99
N PHE A 35 5.32 -6.28 2.53
CA PHE A 35 4.74 -5.20 3.32
C PHE A 35 3.95 -5.76 4.51
N PHE A 36 3.01 -6.68 4.30
CA PHE A 36 2.21 -7.25 5.40
C PHE A 36 3.04 -8.14 6.34
N ILE A 37 3.87 -9.01 5.77
CA ILE A 37 4.78 -9.86 6.54
C ILE A 37 5.79 -8.99 7.30
N GLY A 38 6.25 -7.90 6.68
CA GLY A 38 7.09 -6.91 7.34
C GLY A 38 6.38 -6.29 8.54
N LEU A 39 5.12 -5.84 8.40
CA LEU A 39 4.35 -5.25 9.50
C LEU A 39 4.18 -6.25 10.66
N MET A 40 3.71 -7.47 10.36
CA MET A 40 3.48 -8.50 11.39
C MET A 40 4.80 -8.96 12.04
N GLY A 41 5.81 -9.24 11.23
CA GLY A 41 7.12 -9.69 11.68
C GLY A 41 7.85 -8.63 12.50
N ALA A 42 7.87 -7.38 12.03
CA ALA A 42 8.48 -6.29 12.76
C ALA A 42 7.78 -6.04 14.10
N SER A 43 6.44 -6.07 14.14
CA SER A 43 5.69 -5.96 15.40
C SER A 43 6.11 -7.04 16.38
N TYR A 44 6.18 -8.30 15.94
CA TYR A 44 6.52 -9.43 16.80
C TYR A 44 7.98 -9.46 17.28
N PHE A 45 8.93 -9.01 16.44
CA PHE A 45 10.36 -9.10 16.75
C PHE A 45 10.98 -7.79 17.29
N SER A 46 10.26 -6.67 17.23
CA SER A 46 10.76 -5.34 17.63
C SER A 46 11.34 -5.31 19.05
N GLU A 47 10.66 -5.91 20.03
CA GLU A 47 11.12 -5.96 21.43
C GLU A 47 12.39 -6.80 21.61
N ARG A 48 12.57 -7.86 20.80
CA ARG A 48 13.80 -8.66 20.84
C ARG A 48 14.97 -7.89 20.23
N CYS A 49 14.71 -7.19 19.13
CA CYS A 49 15.71 -6.38 18.45
C CYS A 49 16.14 -5.18 19.30
N SER A 50 15.21 -4.55 20.03
CA SER A 50 15.53 -3.41 20.90
C SER A 50 16.47 -3.78 22.04
N LYS A 51 16.33 -4.97 22.64
CA LYS A 51 17.25 -5.48 23.67
C LYS A 51 18.69 -5.60 23.16
N VAL A 52 18.85 -6.00 21.89
CA VAL A 52 20.17 -6.05 21.23
C VAL A 52 20.71 -4.65 20.97
N ILE A 53 19.87 -3.69 20.56
CA ILE A 53 20.32 -2.31 20.32
C ILE A 53 20.73 -1.62 21.64
N LEU A 54 19.98 -1.86 22.71
CA LEU A 54 20.26 -1.31 24.03
C LEU A 54 21.59 -1.79 24.63
N SER A 55 22.18 -2.89 24.15
CA SER A 55 23.53 -3.27 24.58
C SER A 55 24.63 -2.40 23.97
N PHE A 56 24.32 -1.56 22.98
CA PHE A 56 25.27 -0.66 22.32
C PHE A 56 25.00 0.82 22.62
N ILE A 57 23.77 1.18 23.00
CA ILE A 57 23.34 2.58 23.16
C ILE A 57 22.35 2.71 24.32
N GLU A 58 22.55 3.68 25.21
CA GLU A 58 21.65 3.98 26.33
C GLU A 58 20.60 5.05 25.95
N ILE A 59 19.44 4.62 25.46
CA ILE A 59 18.29 5.48 25.10
C ILE A 59 17.00 4.88 25.71
N ASP A 60 15.94 5.69 25.86
CA ASP A 60 14.61 5.22 26.29
C ASP A 60 14.12 4.03 25.44
N ILE A 61 13.73 2.96 26.14
CA ILE A 61 13.28 1.68 25.55
C ILE A 61 12.13 1.85 24.55
N ARG A 62 11.22 2.81 24.75
CA ARG A 62 10.09 3.04 23.84
C ARG A 62 10.60 3.57 22.50
N ILE A 63 11.56 4.49 22.53
CA ILE A 63 12.18 5.03 21.31
C ILE A 63 12.92 3.91 20.57
N VAL A 64 13.70 3.09 21.28
CA VAL A 64 14.44 1.99 20.67
C VAL A 64 13.51 0.91 20.10
N ASN A 65 12.38 0.61 20.76
CA ASN A 65 11.36 -0.30 20.23
C ASN A 65 10.78 0.20 18.90
N ILE A 66 10.42 1.49 18.82
CA ILE A 66 9.89 2.10 17.59
C ILE A 66 10.95 2.03 16.47
N LEU A 67 12.20 2.38 16.77
CA LEU A 67 13.29 2.29 15.79
C LEU A 67 13.52 0.85 15.33
N SER A 68 13.51 -0.11 16.26
CA SER A 68 13.66 -1.53 15.97
C SER A 68 12.56 -2.05 15.05
N PHE A 69 11.32 -1.62 15.28
CA PHE A 69 10.20 -1.92 14.39
C PHE A 69 10.48 -1.43 12.97
N PHE A 70 10.85 -0.16 12.77
CA PHE A 70 11.12 0.37 11.44
C PHE A 70 12.32 -0.30 10.77
N ILE A 71 13.39 -0.57 11.50
CA ILE A 71 14.57 -1.27 10.99
C ILE A 71 14.19 -2.67 10.49
N LEU A 72 13.45 -3.44 11.28
CA LEU A 72 12.99 -4.78 10.91
C LEU A 72 12.02 -4.74 9.74
N PHE A 73 11.04 -3.83 9.78
CA PHE A 73 10.04 -3.65 8.73
C PHE A 73 10.70 -3.37 7.38
N ILE A 74 11.61 -2.40 7.35
CA ILE A 74 12.35 -2.02 6.14
C ILE A 74 13.22 -3.18 5.66
N SER A 75 13.91 -3.86 6.58
CA SER A 75 14.77 -5.01 6.25
C SER A 75 13.98 -6.14 5.59
N ILE A 76 12.85 -6.53 6.18
CA ILE A 76 11.96 -7.58 5.64
C ILE A 76 11.40 -7.15 4.28
N ALA A 77 10.89 -5.92 4.17
CA ALA A 77 10.36 -5.40 2.91
C ALA A 77 11.41 -5.41 1.77
N ILE A 78 12.67 -5.06 2.08
CA ILE A 78 13.78 -5.13 1.13
C ILE A 78 14.05 -6.58 0.71
N ILE A 79 14.13 -7.51 1.66
CA ILE A 79 14.39 -8.93 1.38
C ILE A 79 13.32 -9.49 0.41
N PHE A 80 12.04 -9.26 0.71
CA PHE A 80 10.95 -9.70 -0.16
C PHE A 80 10.98 -9.04 -1.54
N SER A 81 11.33 -7.75 -1.61
CA SER A 81 11.54 -7.05 -2.89
C SER A 81 12.66 -7.71 -3.71
N LEU A 82 13.78 -8.06 -3.08
CA LEU A 82 14.89 -8.75 -3.75
C LEU A 82 14.48 -10.13 -4.26
N ILE A 83 13.74 -10.90 -3.46
CA ILE A 83 13.19 -12.20 -3.87
C ILE A 83 12.29 -12.03 -5.11
N GLY A 84 11.36 -11.07 -5.07
CA GLY A 84 10.48 -10.76 -6.18
C GLY A 84 11.21 -10.36 -7.46
N LYS A 85 12.30 -9.57 -7.35
CA LYS A 85 13.17 -9.22 -8.48
C LYS A 85 13.83 -10.46 -9.08
N SER A 86 14.34 -11.35 -8.24
CA SER A 86 14.98 -12.60 -8.68
C SER A 86 13.98 -13.51 -9.41
N LEU A 87 12.78 -13.71 -8.84
CA LEU A 87 11.70 -14.46 -9.49
C LEU A 87 11.30 -13.85 -10.84
N THR A 88 11.18 -12.53 -10.89
CA THR A 88 10.89 -11.80 -12.13
C THR A 88 11.95 -12.04 -13.21
N LYS A 89 13.24 -12.17 -12.84
CA LYS A 89 14.30 -12.51 -13.78
C LYS A 89 14.14 -13.93 -14.31
N LEU A 90 13.86 -14.91 -13.43
CA LEU A 90 13.65 -16.31 -13.83
C LEU A 90 12.50 -16.45 -14.83
N VAL A 91 11.39 -15.75 -14.60
CA VAL A 91 10.21 -15.79 -15.47
C VAL A 91 10.49 -15.16 -16.84
N LYS A 92 11.36 -14.15 -16.91
CA LYS A 92 11.82 -13.60 -18.19
C LYS A 92 12.62 -14.60 -19.01
N LEU A 93 13.38 -15.50 -18.37
CA LEU A 93 14.12 -16.56 -19.05
C LEU A 93 13.20 -17.64 -19.63
N ALA A 94 12.04 -17.86 -19.01
CA ALA A 94 11.03 -18.83 -19.46
C ALA A 94 10.10 -18.30 -20.58
N SER A 95 10.46 -17.20 -21.27
CA SER A 95 9.65 -16.53 -22.31
C SER A 95 8.26 -16.03 -21.87
N LEU A 96 7.90 -16.11 -20.59
CA LEU A 96 6.65 -15.59 -20.00
C LEU A 96 6.73 -14.08 -19.67
N GLY A 97 7.63 -13.36 -20.34
CA GLY A 97 7.97 -11.98 -20.00
C GLY A 97 6.81 -11.00 -20.13
N LEU A 98 5.98 -11.12 -21.17
CA LEU A 98 4.83 -10.22 -21.40
C LEU A 98 3.74 -10.44 -20.34
N PHE A 99 3.38 -11.70 -20.07
CA PHE A 99 2.43 -12.05 -19.00
C PHE A 99 2.87 -11.45 -17.67
N ASN A 100 4.13 -11.67 -17.27
CA ASN A 100 4.65 -11.10 -16.03
C ASN A 100 4.58 -9.56 -16.00
N ARG A 101 4.83 -8.87 -17.11
CA ARG A 101 4.74 -7.40 -17.15
C ARG A 101 3.30 -6.92 -17.05
N VAL A 102 2.38 -7.45 -17.87
CA VAL A 102 0.96 -7.03 -17.86
C VAL A 102 0.34 -7.25 -16.48
N PHE A 103 0.50 -8.44 -15.90
CA PHE A 103 0.00 -8.72 -14.55
C PHE A 103 0.68 -7.86 -13.48
N GLY A 104 1.93 -7.45 -13.68
CA GLY A 104 2.60 -6.48 -12.81
C GLY A 104 1.94 -5.10 -12.84
N GLY A 105 1.53 -4.64 -14.03
CA GLY A 105 0.75 -3.41 -14.18
C GLY A 105 -0.60 -3.50 -13.48
N ILE A 106 -1.36 -4.56 -13.76
CA ILE A 106 -2.68 -4.80 -13.15
C ILE A 106 -2.57 -4.85 -11.62
N PHE A 107 -1.67 -5.66 -11.08
CA PHE A 107 -1.53 -5.83 -9.64
C PHE A 107 -1.15 -4.52 -8.94
N ARG A 108 -0.27 -3.73 -9.55
CA ARG A 108 0.08 -2.42 -9.00
C ARG A 108 -1.07 -1.42 -9.06
N SER A 109 -1.84 -1.40 -10.14
CA SER A 109 -3.04 -0.57 -10.22
C SER A 109 -4.07 -0.96 -9.16
N LEU A 110 -4.33 -2.25 -8.96
CA LEU A 110 -5.21 -2.74 -7.88
C LEU A 110 -4.75 -2.26 -6.51
N LYS A 111 -3.45 -2.39 -6.20
CA LYS A 111 -2.87 -1.88 -4.96
C LYS A 111 -3.10 -0.37 -4.80
N PHE A 112 -2.94 0.42 -5.87
CA PHE A 112 -3.17 1.86 -5.83
C PHE A 112 -4.65 2.22 -5.70
N ILE A 113 -5.57 1.46 -6.28
CA ILE A 113 -7.02 1.65 -6.10
C ILE A 113 -7.38 1.54 -4.61
N ILE A 114 -6.89 0.51 -3.93
CA ILE A 114 -7.12 0.33 -2.47
C ILE A 114 -6.58 1.53 -1.69
N ILE A 115 -5.35 1.98 -2.00
CA ILE A 115 -4.74 3.15 -1.34
C ILE A 115 -5.57 4.42 -1.58
N LEU A 116 -6.03 4.64 -2.82
CA LEU A 116 -6.85 5.79 -3.18
C LEU A 116 -8.22 5.74 -2.48
N SER A 117 -8.84 4.57 -2.36
CA SER A 117 -10.07 4.37 -1.60
C SER A 117 -9.91 4.75 -0.13
N ILE A 118 -8.82 4.29 0.51
CA ILE A 118 -8.51 4.65 1.90
C ILE A 118 -8.28 6.17 2.03
N LEU A 119 -7.63 6.80 1.06
CA LEU A 119 -7.45 8.26 1.05
C LEU A 119 -8.77 9.02 0.93
N VAL A 120 -9.69 8.58 0.05
CA VAL A 120 -11.03 9.17 -0.08
C VAL A 120 -11.80 9.05 1.23
N LEU A 121 -11.77 7.88 1.87
CA LEU A 121 -12.39 7.67 3.18
C LEU A 121 -11.84 8.64 4.23
N LEU A 122 -10.51 8.81 4.29
CA LEU A 122 -9.87 9.72 5.23
C LEU A 122 -10.29 11.18 4.98
N ILE A 123 -10.38 11.58 3.72
CA ILE A 123 -10.84 12.92 3.33
C ILE A 123 -12.28 13.15 3.79
N ASN A 124 -13.19 12.23 3.50
CA ASN A 124 -14.59 12.33 3.92
C ASN A 124 -14.72 12.42 5.44
N TYR A 125 -13.94 11.61 6.17
CA TYR A 125 -13.93 11.66 7.63
C TYR A 125 -13.45 13.02 8.15
N LEU A 126 -12.38 13.60 7.57
CA LEU A 126 -11.91 14.93 7.95
C LEU A 126 -12.91 16.04 7.61
N ASP A 127 -13.55 15.98 6.45
CA ASP A 127 -14.57 16.95 6.04
C ASP A 127 -15.73 16.98 7.04
N THR A 128 -16.18 15.81 7.51
CA THR A 128 -17.23 15.71 8.55
C THR A 128 -16.75 16.23 9.90
N LEU A 129 -15.52 15.93 10.31
CA LEU A 129 -14.99 16.35 11.61
C LEU A 129 -14.78 17.87 11.71
N PHE A 130 -14.28 18.49 10.64
CA PHE A 130 -13.96 19.92 10.64
C PHE A 130 -15.06 20.81 10.05
N SER A 131 -16.11 20.22 9.47
CA SER A 131 -17.15 20.94 8.71
C SER A 131 -16.57 21.84 7.61
N VAL A 132 -15.41 21.46 7.06
CA VAL A 132 -14.72 22.13 5.96
C VAL A 132 -14.70 21.17 4.79
N LYS A 133 -15.20 21.58 3.62
CA LYS A 133 -15.07 20.79 2.40
C LYS A 133 -13.67 20.99 1.82
N VAL A 134 -12.75 20.06 2.07
CA VAL A 134 -11.34 20.20 1.68
C VAL A 134 -11.17 20.27 0.15
N PHE A 135 -12.09 19.67 -0.62
CA PHE A 135 -12.00 19.56 -2.08
C PHE A 135 -13.19 20.16 -2.86
N ASP A 136 -13.77 21.26 -2.36
CA ASP A 136 -14.86 21.97 -3.04
C ASP A 136 -14.53 22.39 -4.49
N PHE A 137 -13.24 22.58 -4.80
CA PHE A 137 -12.76 22.97 -6.13
C PHE A 137 -12.70 21.84 -7.17
N LEU A 138 -12.92 20.57 -6.78
CA LEU A 138 -12.82 19.41 -7.68
C LEU A 138 -14.18 18.85 -8.15
N ASN A 139 -15.29 19.52 -7.85
CA ASN A 139 -16.66 19.13 -8.27
C ASN A 139 -16.97 17.64 -8.05
N LEU A 140 -16.57 17.09 -6.90
CA LEU A 140 -16.53 15.64 -6.63
C LEU A 140 -17.87 14.92 -6.84
N GLU A 141 -19.00 15.61 -6.64
CA GLU A 141 -20.36 15.04 -6.75
C GLU A 141 -20.71 14.47 -8.14
N THR A 142 -19.96 14.82 -9.18
CA THR A 142 -20.19 14.31 -10.56
C THR A 142 -19.13 13.32 -11.03
N SER A 143 -18.15 13.00 -10.18
CA SER A 143 -16.97 12.19 -10.52
C SER A 143 -17.27 10.69 -10.40
N VAL A 144 -17.10 9.97 -11.51
CA VAL A 144 -17.33 8.51 -11.55
C VAL A 144 -16.28 7.80 -10.69
N SER A 145 -15.03 8.24 -10.77
CA SER A 145 -13.92 7.64 -10.01
C SER A 145 -14.07 7.90 -8.52
N PHE A 146 -14.59 9.06 -8.12
CA PHE A 146 -14.83 9.37 -6.71
C PHE A 146 -15.88 8.43 -6.12
N ASN A 147 -17.06 8.33 -6.75
CA ASN A 147 -18.14 7.46 -6.29
C ASN A 147 -17.69 5.98 -6.23
N LEU A 148 -16.89 5.52 -7.21
CA LEU A 148 -16.35 4.17 -7.20
C LEU A 148 -15.36 3.95 -6.05
N LEU A 149 -14.45 4.91 -5.81
CA LEU A 149 -13.47 4.80 -4.72
C LEU A 149 -14.12 4.90 -3.34
N GLU A 150 -15.18 5.69 -3.21
CA GLU A 150 -16.01 5.82 -2.00
C GLU A 150 -16.78 4.52 -1.73
N MET A 151 -17.48 3.97 -2.71
CA MET A 151 -18.15 2.67 -2.58
C MET A 151 -17.16 1.55 -2.17
N LEU A 152 -15.96 1.54 -2.75
CA LEU A 152 -14.93 0.57 -2.38
C LEU A 152 -14.42 0.80 -0.95
N SER A 153 -14.31 2.05 -0.51
CA SER A 153 -13.80 2.36 0.82
C SER A 153 -14.81 2.03 1.92
N GLU A 154 -16.10 2.26 1.70
CA GLU A 154 -17.18 1.85 2.61
C GLU A 154 -17.22 0.32 2.77
N ASN A 155 -17.10 -0.42 1.66
CA ASN A 155 -17.04 -1.89 1.71
C ASN A 155 -15.79 -2.38 2.44
N LEU A 156 -14.64 -1.74 2.22
CA LEU A 156 -13.41 -2.08 2.95
C LEU A 156 -13.58 -1.83 4.46
N LEU A 157 -14.17 -0.69 4.85
CA LEU A 157 -14.43 -0.37 6.25
C LEU A 157 -15.38 -1.38 6.89
N PHE A 158 -16.47 -1.74 6.20
CA PHE A 158 -17.39 -2.78 6.66
C PHE A 158 -16.68 -4.14 6.88
N LEU A 159 -15.80 -4.54 5.96
CA LEU A 159 -15.00 -5.76 6.12
C LEU A 159 -14.09 -5.70 7.36
N PHE A 160 -13.41 -4.57 7.58
CA PHE A 160 -12.56 -4.38 8.75
C PHE A 160 -13.34 -4.39 10.07
N GLU A 161 -14.48 -3.70 10.14
CA GLU A 161 -15.33 -3.69 11.35
C GLU A 161 -15.87 -5.08 11.68
N ASN A 162 -16.27 -5.85 10.65
CA ASN A 162 -16.83 -7.16 10.85
C ASN A 162 -15.76 -8.19 11.27
N GLU A 163 -14.54 -8.14 10.71
CA GLU A 163 -13.42 -9.00 11.16
C GLU A 163 -13.01 -8.72 12.61
N MET A 164 -13.05 -7.45 13.04
CA MET A 164 -12.76 -7.06 14.43
C MET A 164 -13.85 -7.45 15.43
N MET A 165 -15.05 -7.85 14.98
CA MET A 165 -16.09 -8.44 15.84
C MET A 165 -15.93 -9.95 16.08
N PHE A 166 -15.05 -10.63 15.33
CA PHE A 166 -14.77 -12.07 15.48
C PHE A 166 -13.46 -12.37 16.24
N ILE A 167 -12.79 -11.35 16.79
CA ILE A 167 -11.61 -11.45 17.67
C ILE A 167 -12.00 -10.93 19.05
#